data_AF-A0A873A9A4-F1
#
_entry.id   AF-A0A873A9A4-F1
#
_cell.length_a   1.000
_cell.length_b   1.000
_cell.length_c   1.000
_cell.angle_alpha   90.00
_cell.angle_beta   90.00
_cell.angle_gamma   90.00
#
_symmetry.space_group_name_H-M   'P 1'
#
loop_
_entity.id
_entity.type
_entity.pdbx_description
1 polymer ?
#
loop_
_entity_poly.entity_id
_entity_poly.type
_entity_poly.pdbx_seq_one_letter_code
_entity_poly.pdbx_strand_id
1 'polypeptide(L)'
;MVFEKSTQSARWIFSKEQLFELRKKANNNSKAQLRKYFNDDIQHCFINGDEELKVVNLFLSMIRHFYRKFVPTLPIQVFGVSVTYFRRFFLKHSVMDFHPREIIVTAIYIACKILEFSISMDTFIKNIPKNSEKYHSYIYNSEWFLIDQLDFDLWVYTPYEPFKSFMVEFRTFSIEKELMNVMSDHYEGELNRIINDPTLNRQFNDTVQSGYNIINDWYETDLMMIFKPNDVALGVVEVCCGNKDIFSEFLFDYVAKKDIIEHEKIINILTQIKDFIKQEMNVSGVDNLKFFESRIDACRNPKYNPQHEVYQSFKKEYDEKFNNFD
;
A
#
# COMPACT_ATOMS: atom_id res chain seq x y z
N MET A 1 -1.68 17.17 11.01
CA MET A 1 -3.11 16.97 10.66
C MET A 1 -3.55 15.64 11.25
N VAL A 2 -4.76 15.56 11.81
CA VAL A 2 -5.24 14.39 12.57
C VAL A 2 -5.93 13.41 11.62
N PHE A 3 -5.63 12.10 11.73
CA PHE A 3 -6.13 11.07 10.82
C PHE A 3 -7.66 11.05 10.72
N GLU A 4 -8.37 11.25 11.83
CA GLU A 4 -9.83 11.25 11.92
C GLU A 4 -10.49 12.32 11.05
N LYS A 5 -9.78 13.41 10.73
CA LYS A 5 -10.26 14.49 9.86
C LYS A 5 -9.82 14.35 8.41
N SER A 6 -9.16 13.24 8.07
CA SER A 6 -8.63 13.00 6.72
C SER A 6 -9.66 12.38 5.78
N THR A 7 -9.43 12.58 4.47
CA THR A 7 -10.22 11.89 3.45
C THR A 7 -9.99 10.39 3.47
N GLN A 8 -8.81 9.92 3.87
CA GLN A 8 -8.52 8.50 4.08
C GLN A 8 -9.47 7.89 5.13
N SER A 9 -9.61 8.53 6.29
CA SER A 9 -10.53 8.04 7.33
C SER A 9 -11.99 8.09 6.89
N ALA A 10 -12.38 9.11 6.12
CA ALA A 10 -13.78 9.32 5.72
C ALA A 10 -14.22 8.43 4.56
N ARG A 11 -13.33 8.09 3.63
CA ARG A 11 -13.68 7.48 2.33
C ARG A 11 -12.98 6.17 2.04
N TRP A 12 -11.90 5.83 2.76
CA TRP A 12 -11.00 4.72 2.42
C TRP A 12 -10.77 3.73 3.56
N ILE A 13 -11.60 3.79 4.61
CA ILE A 13 -11.67 2.78 5.68
C ILE A 13 -13.04 2.12 5.62
N PHE A 14 -13.06 0.78 5.58
CA PHE A 14 -14.23 -0.02 5.28
C PHE A 14 -14.32 -1.25 6.20
N SER A 15 -15.52 -1.84 6.29
CA SER A 15 -15.69 -3.19 6.82
C SER A 15 -15.31 -4.25 5.77
N LYS A 16 -15.09 -5.50 6.22
CA LYS A 16 -14.77 -6.62 5.31
C LYS A 16 -15.89 -6.86 4.30
N GLU A 17 -17.14 -6.75 4.74
CA GLU A 17 -18.34 -6.91 3.91
C GLU A 17 -18.43 -5.79 2.86
N GLN A 18 -18.14 -4.55 3.26
CA GLN A 18 -18.13 -3.41 2.34
C GLN A 18 -17.09 -3.58 1.23
N LEU A 19 -15.86 -4.03 1.57
CA LEU A 19 -14.82 -4.30 0.57
C LEU A 19 -15.25 -5.39 -0.42
N PHE A 20 -15.87 -6.46 0.08
CA PHE A 20 -16.37 -7.54 -0.77
C PHE A 20 -17.44 -7.03 -1.77
N GLU A 21 -18.41 -6.25 -1.29
CA GLU A 21 -19.47 -5.71 -2.13
C GLU A 21 -18.96 -4.69 -3.16
N LEU A 22 -18.02 -3.82 -2.79
CA LEU A 22 -17.40 -2.85 -3.71
C LEU A 22 -16.68 -3.56 -4.88
N ARG A 23 -15.88 -4.58 -4.58
CA ARG A 23 -15.17 -5.38 -5.59
C ARG A 23 -16.13 -6.13 -6.50
N LYS A 24 -17.13 -6.78 -5.90
CA LYS A 24 -18.17 -7.50 -6.65
C LYS A 24 -18.92 -6.57 -7.59
N LYS A 25 -19.25 -5.35 -7.14
CA LYS A 25 -19.88 -4.31 -7.95
C LYS A 25 -18.98 -3.86 -9.10
N ALA A 26 -17.70 -3.56 -8.84
CA ALA A 26 -16.75 -3.17 -9.87
C ALA A 26 -16.58 -4.25 -10.95
N ASN A 27 -16.40 -5.52 -10.54
CA ASN A 27 -16.27 -6.67 -11.44
C ASN A 27 -17.52 -6.85 -12.31
N ASN A 28 -18.71 -6.82 -11.70
CA ASN A 28 -19.98 -7.00 -12.42
C ASN A 28 -20.24 -5.87 -13.43
N ASN A 29 -19.92 -4.64 -13.06
CA ASN A 29 -20.04 -3.48 -13.96
C ASN A 29 -19.12 -3.64 -15.17
N SER A 30 -17.86 -4.02 -14.96
CA SER A 30 -16.90 -4.28 -16.04
C SER A 30 -17.39 -5.40 -16.95
N LYS A 31 -17.81 -6.56 -16.40
CA LYS A 31 -18.37 -7.67 -17.19
C LYS A 31 -19.58 -7.25 -18.02
N ALA A 32 -20.49 -6.48 -17.46
CA ALA A 32 -21.67 -5.99 -18.18
C ALA A 32 -21.29 -5.10 -19.37
N GLN A 33 -20.20 -4.32 -19.26
CA GLN A 33 -19.67 -3.53 -20.37
C GLN A 33 -18.95 -4.41 -21.40
N LEU A 34 -18.13 -5.35 -20.94
CA LEU A 34 -17.33 -6.24 -21.80
C LEU A 34 -18.17 -7.20 -22.64
N ARG A 35 -19.32 -7.65 -22.14
CA ARG A 35 -20.29 -8.47 -22.90
C ARG A 35 -20.79 -7.81 -24.18
N LYS A 36 -20.66 -6.48 -24.31
CA LYS A 36 -21.02 -5.76 -25.55
C LYS A 36 -20.00 -5.93 -26.67
N TYR A 37 -18.76 -6.25 -26.32
CA TYR A 37 -17.63 -6.31 -27.26
C TYR A 37 -17.14 -7.73 -27.54
N PHE A 38 -17.43 -8.67 -26.64
CA PHE A 38 -16.93 -10.04 -26.73
C PHE A 38 -18.08 -11.04 -26.93
N ASN A 39 -17.87 -12.00 -27.84
CA ASN A 39 -18.74 -13.15 -28.05
C ASN A 39 -18.69 -14.11 -26.86
N ASP A 40 -19.67 -15.01 -26.76
CA ASP A 40 -19.75 -16.02 -25.68
C ASP A 40 -18.47 -16.86 -25.54
N ASP A 41 -17.76 -17.08 -26.64
CA ASP A 41 -16.49 -17.81 -26.68
C ASP A 41 -15.35 -17.16 -25.89
N ILE A 42 -15.37 -15.86 -25.60
CA ILE A 42 -14.31 -15.19 -24.80
C ILE A 42 -14.76 -14.97 -23.34
N GLN A 43 -16.06 -15.16 -23.05
CA GLN A 43 -16.59 -14.97 -21.70
C GLN A 43 -16.03 -15.97 -20.69
N HIS A 44 -15.57 -17.15 -21.14
CA HIS A 44 -14.89 -18.11 -20.26
C HIS A 44 -13.55 -17.58 -19.73
N CYS A 45 -12.93 -16.59 -20.39
CA CYS A 45 -11.73 -15.92 -19.90
C CYS A 45 -12.02 -14.89 -18.80
N PHE A 46 -13.27 -14.43 -18.65
CA PHE A 46 -13.61 -13.37 -17.72
C PHE A 46 -13.28 -13.75 -16.28
N ILE A 47 -12.73 -12.79 -15.56
CA ILE A 47 -12.20 -12.99 -14.21
C ILE A 47 -13.32 -12.75 -13.19
N ASN A 48 -13.51 -13.67 -12.26
CA ASN A 48 -14.47 -13.50 -11.17
C ASN A 48 -13.91 -12.63 -10.03
N GLY A 49 -14.77 -12.18 -9.11
CA GLY A 49 -14.34 -11.26 -8.04
C GLY A 49 -13.25 -11.84 -7.12
N ASP A 50 -13.30 -13.13 -6.83
CA ASP A 50 -12.31 -13.80 -5.97
C ASP A 50 -10.97 -14.00 -6.70
N GLU A 51 -11.01 -14.34 -7.98
CA GLU A 51 -9.85 -14.40 -8.86
C GLU A 51 -9.21 -13.03 -9.04
N GLU A 52 -10.02 -11.98 -9.18
CA GLU A 52 -9.55 -10.61 -9.32
C GLU A 52 -8.79 -10.15 -8.07
N LEU A 53 -9.26 -10.46 -6.87
CA LEU A 53 -8.50 -10.20 -5.64
C LEU A 53 -7.16 -10.94 -5.63
N LYS A 54 -7.13 -12.21 -6.08
CA LYS A 54 -5.89 -12.97 -6.21
C LYS A 54 -4.92 -12.31 -7.20
N VAL A 55 -5.42 -11.84 -8.34
CA VAL A 55 -4.64 -11.11 -9.33
C VAL A 55 -4.03 -9.86 -8.72
N VAL A 56 -4.86 -9.02 -8.08
CA VAL A 56 -4.40 -7.80 -7.41
C VAL A 56 -3.29 -8.12 -6.40
N ASN A 57 -3.48 -9.13 -5.55
CA ASN A 57 -2.48 -9.54 -4.57
C ASN A 57 -1.17 -10.06 -5.22
N LEU A 58 -1.25 -10.85 -6.30
CA LEU A 58 -0.04 -11.29 -7.03
C LEU A 58 0.74 -10.10 -7.62
N PHE A 59 0.04 -9.09 -8.09
CA PHE A 59 0.65 -7.86 -8.63
C PHE A 59 1.22 -6.96 -7.53
N LEU A 60 0.74 -7.03 -6.27
CA LEU A 60 1.39 -6.35 -5.13
C LEU A 60 2.81 -6.86 -4.89
N SER A 61 3.04 -8.16 -5.02
CA SER A 61 4.40 -8.73 -4.92
C SER A 61 5.33 -8.14 -6.00
N MET A 62 4.79 -7.76 -7.16
CA MET A 62 5.55 -7.06 -8.20
C MET A 62 5.90 -5.61 -7.81
N ILE A 63 4.99 -4.88 -7.14
CA ILE A 63 5.27 -3.55 -6.57
C ILE A 63 6.46 -3.65 -5.60
N ARG A 64 6.42 -4.62 -4.68
CA ARG A 64 7.51 -4.83 -3.71
C ARG A 64 8.82 -5.17 -4.39
N HIS A 65 8.78 -6.02 -5.41
CA HIS A 65 9.97 -6.36 -6.19
C HIS A 65 10.56 -5.13 -6.91
N PHE A 66 9.71 -4.33 -7.55
CA PHE A 66 10.10 -3.11 -8.24
C PHE A 66 10.71 -2.11 -7.25
N TYR A 67 10.03 -1.83 -6.14
CA TYR A 67 10.50 -0.94 -5.08
C TYR A 67 11.88 -1.35 -4.53
N ARG A 68 12.09 -2.65 -4.22
CA ARG A 68 13.36 -3.15 -3.69
C ARG A 68 14.54 -3.06 -4.66
N LYS A 69 14.27 -3.14 -5.96
CA LYS A 69 15.30 -3.09 -7.02
C LYS A 69 15.52 -1.70 -7.59
N PHE A 70 14.69 -0.72 -7.22
CA PHE A 70 14.72 0.60 -7.80
C PHE A 70 15.99 1.36 -7.43
N VAL A 71 16.63 1.98 -8.41
CA VAL A 71 17.82 2.80 -8.27
C VAL A 71 17.56 4.20 -8.83
N PRO A 72 17.73 5.28 -8.04
CA PRO A 72 18.22 5.36 -6.65
C PRO A 72 17.20 4.82 -5.62
N THR A 73 17.66 4.39 -4.44
CA THR A 73 16.78 3.82 -3.41
C THR A 73 15.61 4.75 -3.08
N LEU A 74 14.38 4.24 -3.25
CA LEU A 74 13.17 4.99 -2.96
C LEU A 74 12.96 5.13 -1.44
N PRO A 75 12.38 6.25 -0.97
CA PRO A 75 11.93 6.38 0.41
C PRO A 75 10.87 5.32 0.76
N ILE A 76 10.89 4.83 2.00
CA ILE A 76 9.95 3.77 2.46
C ILE A 76 8.48 4.14 2.29
N GLN A 77 8.16 5.42 2.45
CA GLN A 77 6.81 5.94 2.27
C GLN A 77 6.29 5.74 0.84
N VAL A 78 7.15 5.76 -0.18
CA VAL A 78 6.77 5.56 -1.59
C VAL A 78 6.12 4.19 -1.78
N PHE A 79 6.63 3.14 -1.11
CA PHE A 79 6.01 1.82 -1.15
C PHE A 79 4.57 1.84 -0.62
N GLY A 80 4.38 2.34 0.61
CA GLY A 80 3.04 2.39 1.22
C GLY A 80 2.03 3.24 0.44
N VAL A 81 2.46 4.39 -0.08
CA VAL A 81 1.60 5.28 -0.88
C VAL A 81 1.24 4.64 -2.23
N SER A 82 2.22 4.05 -2.93
CA SER A 82 1.98 3.40 -4.23
C SER A 82 1.04 2.19 -4.10
N VAL A 83 1.24 1.35 -3.08
CA VAL A 83 0.33 0.22 -2.78
C VAL A 83 -1.07 0.73 -2.44
N THR A 84 -1.18 1.81 -1.67
CA THR A 84 -2.47 2.44 -1.35
C THR A 84 -3.19 2.89 -2.61
N TYR A 85 -2.53 3.61 -3.52
CA TYR A 85 -3.12 4.03 -4.79
C TYR A 85 -3.56 2.84 -5.64
N PHE A 86 -2.71 1.84 -5.77
CA PHE A 86 -3.01 0.63 -6.53
C PHE A 86 -4.27 -0.08 -5.99
N ARG A 87 -4.35 -0.30 -4.67
CA ARG A 87 -5.51 -0.95 -4.04
C ARG A 87 -6.77 -0.09 -4.17
N ARG A 88 -6.68 1.23 -3.96
CA ARG A 88 -7.82 2.16 -4.10
C ARG A 88 -8.38 2.17 -5.52
N PHE A 89 -7.51 2.11 -6.52
CA PHE A 89 -7.89 2.04 -7.92
C PHE A 89 -8.67 0.75 -8.23
N PHE A 90 -8.13 -0.42 -7.87
CA PHE A 90 -8.79 -1.72 -8.10
C PHE A 90 -9.97 -2.02 -7.17
N LEU A 91 -10.29 -1.11 -6.23
CA LEU A 91 -11.55 -1.16 -5.50
C LEU A 91 -12.72 -0.63 -6.34
N LYS A 92 -12.45 0.25 -7.31
CA LYS A 92 -13.44 0.88 -8.20
C LYS A 92 -13.42 0.30 -9.61
N HIS A 93 -12.27 -0.18 -10.05
CA HIS A 93 -12.04 -0.65 -11.41
C HIS A 93 -11.67 -2.12 -11.46
N SER A 94 -11.93 -2.73 -12.61
CA SER A 94 -11.61 -4.12 -12.87
C SER A 94 -10.23 -4.29 -13.50
N VAL A 95 -9.54 -5.39 -13.19
CA VAL A 95 -8.29 -5.83 -13.83
C VAL A 95 -8.47 -6.16 -15.32
N MET A 96 -9.72 -6.41 -15.74
CA MET A 96 -10.06 -6.61 -17.16
C MET A 96 -10.13 -5.28 -17.91
N ASP A 97 -10.42 -4.18 -17.21
CA ASP A 97 -10.45 -2.84 -17.80
C ASP A 97 -9.06 -2.22 -17.89
N PHE A 98 -8.28 -2.34 -16.82
CA PHE A 98 -6.96 -1.74 -16.71
C PHE A 98 -5.93 -2.77 -16.29
N HIS A 99 -4.87 -2.90 -17.08
CA HIS A 99 -3.85 -3.90 -16.82
C HIS A 99 -3.04 -3.52 -15.55
N PRO A 100 -2.97 -4.37 -14.50
CA PRO A 100 -2.34 -4.04 -13.23
C PRO A 100 -0.88 -3.56 -13.34
N ARG A 101 -0.07 -4.20 -14.19
CA ARG A 101 1.31 -3.80 -14.48
C ARG A 101 1.46 -2.32 -14.86
N GLU A 102 0.52 -1.80 -15.66
CA GLU A 102 0.59 -0.42 -16.12
C GLU A 102 0.22 0.54 -14.98
N ILE A 103 -0.82 0.21 -14.22
CA ILE A 103 -1.26 0.98 -13.04
C ILE A 103 -0.19 1.02 -11.94
N ILE A 104 0.55 -0.08 -11.71
CA ILE A 104 1.67 -0.13 -10.76
C ILE A 104 2.69 0.97 -11.06
N VAL A 105 3.10 1.04 -12.33
CA VAL A 105 4.17 1.95 -12.75
C VAL A 105 3.72 3.40 -12.57
N THR A 106 2.49 3.73 -12.97
CA THR A 106 1.92 5.07 -12.78
C THR A 106 1.73 5.39 -11.28
N ALA A 107 1.27 4.44 -10.47
CA ALA A 107 1.07 4.64 -9.03
C ALA A 107 2.37 4.93 -8.27
N ILE A 108 3.46 4.22 -8.60
CA ILE A 108 4.77 4.49 -8.00
C ILE A 108 5.30 5.86 -8.45
N TYR A 109 5.14 6.20 -9.72
CA TYR A 109 5.58 7.49 -10.24
C TYR A 109 4.85 8.68 -9.57
N ILE A 110 3.52 8.59 -9.43
CA ILE A 110 2.73 9.60 -8.71
C ILE A 110 3.12 9.63 -7.24
N ALA A 111 3.34 8.48 -6.59
CA ALA A 111 3.78 8.44 -5.19
C ALA A 111 5.11 9.19 -5.00
N CYS A 112 6.08 9.04 -5.91
CA CYS A 112 7.32 9.83 -5.89
C CYS A 112 7.03 11.34 -5.99
N LYS A 113 6.15 11.77 -6.90
CA LYS A 113 5.79 13.19 -7.05
C LYS A 113 5.13 13.77 -5.79
N ILE A 114 4.16 13.06 -5.22
CA ILE A 114 3.40 13.52 -4.03
C ILE A 114 4.27 13.57 -2.78
N LEU A 115 5.23 12.66 -2.65
CA LEU A 115 6.20 12.65 -1.56
C LEU A 115 7.43 13.53 -1.84
N GLU A 116 7.38 14.38 -2.87
CA GLU A 116 8.44 15.31 -3.27
C GLU A 116 9.80 14.63 -3.51
N PHE A 117 9.78 13.35 -3.88
CA PHE A 117 10.98 12.61 -4.27
C PHE A 117 11.32 12.95 -5.71
N SER A 118 12.30 13.86 -5.88
CA SER A 118 12.71 14.35 -7.19
C SER A 118 13.37 13.24 -8.02
N ILE A 119 12.66 12.78 -9.05
CA ILE A 119 13.16 11.82 -10.02
C ILE A 119 12.71 12.21 -11.43
N SER A 120 13.65 12.19 -12.38
CA SER A 120 13.32 12.44 -13.78
C SER A 120 12.54 11.26 -14.38
N MET A 121 11.70 11.55 -15.38
CA MET A 121 10.96 10.53 -16.12
C MET A 121 11.89 9.47 -16.72
N ASP A 122 13.02 9.91 -17.31
CA ASP A 122 14.00 9.02 -17.91
C ASP A 122 14.67 8.10 -16.90
N THR A 123 15.04 8.62 -15.72
CA THR A 123 15.62 7.81 -14.64
C THR A 123 14.60 6.79 -14.14
N PHE A 124 13.33 7.18 -14.00
CA PHE A 124 12.28 6.28 -13.57
C PHE A 124 12.08 5.12 -14.56
N ILE A 125 12.00 5.43 -15.85
CA ILE A 125 11.77 4.43 -16.90
C ILE A 125 12.93 3.45 -17.05
N LYS A 126 14.18 3.88 -16.81
CA LYS A 126 15.35 2.99 -16.83
C LYS A 126 15.24 1.82 -15.85
N ASN A 127 14.43 1.97 -14.80
CA ASN A 127 14.17 0.92 -13.82
C ASN A 127 13.08 -0.08 -14.26
N ILE A 128 12.35 0.19 -15.34
CA ILE A 128 11.29 -0.69 -15.84
C ILE A 128 11.90 -1.74 -16.79
N PRO A 129 11.78 -3.04 -16.48
CA PRO A 129 12.30 -4.08 -17.35
C PRO A 129 11.42 -4.24 -18.59
N LYS A 130 12.03 -4.05 -19.77
CA LYS A 130 11.44 -4.20 -21.12
C LYS A 130 10.41 -3.11 -21.49
N ASN A 131 10.36 -2.75 -22.79
CA ASN A 131 9.41 -1.79 -23.37
C ASN A 131 9.42 -0.39 -22.72
N SER A 132 10.58 0.07 -22.24
CA SER A 132 10.78 1.36 -21.57
C SER A 132 10.16 2.55 -22.31
N GLU A 133 10.37 2.63 -23.63
CA GLU A 133 9.85 3.74 -24.46
C GLU A 133 8.32 3.85 -24.44
N LYS A 134 7.61 2.71 -24.43
CA LYS A 134 6.13 2.71 -24.37
C LYS A 134 5.61 3.24 -23.04
N TYR A 135 6.34 2.96 -21.95
CA TYR A 135 5.94 3.41 -20.62
C TYR A 135 6.12 4.93 -20.45
N HIS A 136 7.00 5.58 -21.20
CA HIS A 136 7.12 7.03 -21.17
C HIS A 136 5.79 7.72 -21.48
N SER A 137 5.26 7.46 -22.67
CA SER A 137 4.00 8.04 -23.14
C SER A 137 2.82 7.56 -22.31
N TYR A 138 2.86 6.31 -21.85
CA TYR A 138 1.79 5.75 -21.03
C TYR A 138 1.65 6.47 -19.68
N ILE A 139 2.75 6.61 -18.93
CA ILE A 139 2.71 7.22 -17.60
C ILE A 139 2.27 8.68 -17.72
N TYR A 140 2.80 9.40 -18.72
CA TYR A 140 2.39 10.79 -19.00
C TYR A 140 0.88 10.92 -19.24
N ASN A 141 0.29 10.03 -20.06
CA ASN A 141 -1.13 10.08 -20.38
C ASN A 141 -2.03 9.53 -19.25
N SER A 142 -1.52 8.63 -18.41
CA SER A 142 -2.29 7.97 -17.35
C SER A 142 -2.19 8.67 -15.98
N GLU A 143 -1.25 9.60 -15.81
CA GLU A 143 -1.04 10.30 -14.54
C GLU A 143 -2.31 11.00 -14.05
N TRP A 144 -2.88 11.87 -14.89
CA TRP A 144 -4.11 12.58 -14.56
C TRP A 144 -5.27 11.61 -14.32
N PHE A 145 -5.39 10.59 -15.17
CA PHE A 145 -6.45 9.60 -15.07
C PHE A 145 -6.42 8.86 -13.72
N LEU A 146 -5.24 8.43 -13.26
CA LEU A 146 -5.10 7.76 -11.97
C LEU A 146 -5.46 8.70 -10.82
N ILE A 147 -5.04 9.97 -10.85
CA ILE A 147 -5.40 10.97 -9.83
C ILE A 147 -6.91 11.16 -9.75
N ASP A 148 -7.58 11.28 -10.90
CA ASP A 148 -9.03 11.41 -11.00
C ASP A 148 -9.75 10.17 -10.43
N GLN A 149 -9.30 8.96 -10.76
CA GLN A 149 -9.89 7.72 -10.21
C GLN A 149 -9.67 7.56 -8.70
N LEU A 150 -8.66 8.23 -8.14
CA LEU A 150 -8.44 8.32 -6.69
C LEU A 150 -9.28 9.42 -6.02
N ASP A 151 -10.20 10.06 -6.76
CA ASP A 151 -10.99 11.21 -6.33
C ASP A 151 -10.15 12.36 -5.74
N PHE A 152 -8.93 12.53 -6.25
CA PHE A 152 -7.95 13.50 -5.74
C PHE A 152 -7.52 13.29 -4.27
N ASP A 153 -7.81 12.11 -3.68
CA ASP A 153 -7.40 11.76 -2.32
C ASP A 153 -5.94 11.27 -2.28
N LEU A 154 -5.01 12.16 -2.61
CA LEU A 154 -3.59 11.85 -2.75
C LEU A 154 -2.84 11.81 -1.41
N TRP A 155 -3.36 12.47 -0.38
CA TRP A 155 -2.73 12.43 0.94
C TRP A 155 -2.99 11.09 1.63
N VAL A 156 -1.93 10.33 1.88
CA VAL A 156 -1.99 9.01 2.52
C VAL A 156 -1.22 9.03 3.83
N TYR A 157 -1.92 8.72 4.93
CA TYR A 157 -1.31 8.45 6.22
C TYR A 157 -0.73 7.04 6.20
N THR A 158 0.57 6.94 6.42
CA THR A 158 1.31 5.68 6.48
C THR A 158 1.70 5.36 7.92
N PRO A 159 1.82 4.08 8.30
CA PRO A 159 2.20 3.70 9.66
C PRO A 159 3.70 3.80 9.90
N TYR A 160 4.53 4.09 8.88
CA TYR A 160 6.00 4.12 9.01
C TYR A 160 6.49 5.16 10.02
N GLU A 161 6.03 6.41 9.89
CA GLU A 161 6.44 7.49 10.80
C GLU A 161 5.88 7.28 12.22
N PRO A 162 4.56 7.02 12.41
CA PRO A 162 4.04 6.69 13.74
C PRO A 162 4.79 5.52 14.40
N PHE A 163 5.09 4.46 13.64
CA PHE A 163 5.84 3.31 14.17
C PHE A 163 7.23 3.71 14.65
N LYS A 164 7.99 4.46 13.84
CA LYS A 164 9.33 4.93 14.22
C LYS A 164 9.27 5.80 15.48
N SER A 165 8.30 6.71 15.57
CA SER A 165 8.07 7.54 16.76
C SER A 165 7.77 6.69 17.99
N PHE A 166 6.84 5.74 17.90
CA PHE A 166 6.52 4.85 19.01
C PHE A 166 7.69 3.97 19.42
N MET A 167 8.53 3.50 18.49
CA MET A 167 9.74 2.74 18.82
C MET A 167 10.74 3.58 19.63
N VAL A 168 10.91 4.86 19.30
CA VAL A 168 11.79 5.77 20.06
C VAL A 168 11.22 6.07 21.44
N GLU A 169 9.93 6.33 21.54
CA GLU A 169 9.22 6.53 22.82
C GLU A 169 9.32 5.29 23.71
N PHE A 170 9.04 4.10 23.15
CA PHE A 170 9.15 2.83 23.84
C PHE A 170 10.58 2.55 24.32
N ARG A 171 11.60 2.83 23.49
CA ARG A 171 13.00 2.70 23.88
C ARG A 171 13.32 3.58 25.08
N THR A 172 12.89 4.84 25.03
CA THR A 172 13.10 5.79 26.12
C THR A 172 12.44 5.28 27.40
N PHE A 173 11.15 4.94 27.33
CA PHE A 173 10.40 4.38 28.45
C PHE A 173 11.05 3.13 29.06
N SER A 174 11.53 2.21 28.21
CA SER A 174 12.19 0.98 28.66
C SER A 174 13.49 1.28 29.41
N ILE A 175 14.29 2.23 28.92
CA ILE A 175 15.54 2.65 29.59
C ILE A 175 15.23 3.34 30.93
N GLU A 176 14.25 4.25 30.96
CA GLU A 176 13.85 4.93 32.19
C GLU A 176 13.41 3.94 33.26
N LYS A 177 12.63 2.91 32.88
CA LYS A 177 12.23 1.80 33.76
C LYS A 177 13.41 1.02 34.31
N GLU A 178 14.39 0.68 33.47
CA GLU A 178 15.62 -0.01 33.91
C GLU A 178 16.43 0.86 34.88
N LEU A 179 16.42 2.18 34.69
CA LEU A 179 17.15 3.14 35.51
C LEU A 179 16.39 3.62 36.76
N MET A 180 15.13 3.21 36.99
CA MET A 180 14.35 3.65 38.17
C MET A 180 15.02 3.35 39.52
N ASN A 181 15.93 2.36 39.56
CA ASN A 181 16.66 1.98 40.77
C ASN A 181 18.03 2.67 40.91
N VAL A 182 18.42 3.53 39.97
CA VAL A 182 19.70 4.26 39.98
C VAL A 182 19.55 5.55 40.80
N MET A 183 20.58 5.90 41.58
CA MET A 183 20.59 7.15 42.35
C MET A 183 20.49 8.37 41.41
N SER A 184 19.69 9.38 41.78
CA SER A 184 19.38 10.56 40.97
C SER A 184 20.62 11.24 40.36
N ASP A 185 21.72 11.29 41.11
CA ASP A 185 22.94 12.01 40.71
C ASP A 185 23.71 11.34 39.55
N HIS A 186 23.44 10.07 39.27
CA HIS A 186 24.09 9.30 38.18
C HIS A 186 23.17 9.05 36.99
N TYR A 187 21.89 9.39 37.11
CA TYR A 187 20.85 9.10 36.13
C TYR A 187 21.18 9.65 34.75
N GLU A 188 21.50 10.96 34.65
CA GLU A 188 21.79 11.60 33.36
C GLU A 188 23.05 11.04 32.69
N GLY A 189 24.06 10.66 33.48
CA GLY A 189 25.29 10.07 32.97
C GLY A 189 25.07 8.69 32.36
N GLU A 190 24.35 7.82 33.08
CA GLU A 190 24.02 6.47 32.60
C GLU A 190 23.02 6.51 31.44
N LEU A 191 22.02 7.40 31.47
CA LEU A 191 21.08 7.61 30.37
C LEU A 191 21.82 8.00 29.09
N ASN A 192 22.72 8.99 29.17
CA ASN A 192 23.52 9.43 28.02
C ASN A 192 24.45 8.32 27.52
N ARG A 193 24.99 7.47 28.41
CA ARG A 193 25.81 6.33 28.02
C ARG A 193 25.01 5.29 27.23
N ILE A 194 23.81 4.93 27.69
CA ILE A 194 22.96 3.92 27.05
C ILE A 194 22.40 4.42 25.71
N ILE A 195 21.95 5.68 25.64
CA ILE A 195 21.42 6.27 24.41
C ILE A 195 22.48 6.33 23.32
N ASN A 196 23.72 6.69 23.69
CA ASN A 196 24.82 6.84 22.74
C ASN A 196 25.61 5.54 22.48
N ASP A 197 25.23 4.42 23.10
CA ASP A 197 25.90 3.13 22.87
C ASP A 197 25.72 2.69 21.40
N PRO A 198 26.82 2.52 20.63
CA PRO A 198 26.74 2.14 19.22
C PRO A 198 26.10 0.76 18.98
N THR A 199 26.28 -0.18 19.90
CA THR A 199 25.76 -1.54 19.80
C THR A 199 24.25 -1.56 20.01
N LEU A 200 23.77 -0.86 21.04
CA LEU A 200 22.34 -0.72 21.30
C LEU A 200 21.64 0.06 20.18
N ASN A 201 22.30 1.10 19.66
CA ASN A 201 21.79 1.86 18.50
C ASN A 201 21.68 1.00 17.25
N ARG A 202 22.66 0.12 16.99
CA ARG A 202 22.59 -0.82 15.88
C ARG A 202 21.45 -1.81 16.06
N GLN A 203 21.33 -2.44 17.21
CA GLN A 203 20.23 -3.38 17.51
C GLN A 203 18.87 -2.70 17.37
N PHE A 204 18.72 -1.48 17.87
CA PHE A 204 17.50 -0.69 17.71
C PHE A 204 17.16 -0.45 16.23
N ASN A 205 18.14 -0.06 15.42
CA ASN A 205 17.95 0.15 13.99
C ASN A 205 17.57 -1.15 13.26
N ASP A 206 18.17 -2.29 13.62
CA ASP A 206 17.84 -3.60 13.06
C ASP A 206 16.39 -4.01 13.41
N THR A 207 15.94 -3.73 14.63
CA THR A 207 14.56 -3.94 15.06
C THR A 207 13.58 -3.03 14.32
N VAL A 208 13.90 -1.75 14.15
CA VAL A 208 13.09 -0.80 13.36
C VAL A 208 12.99 -1.26 11.91
N GLN A 209 14.09 -1.74 11.32
CA GLN A 209 14.08 -2.27 9.96
C GLN A 209 13.22 -3.54 9.83
N SER A 210 13.22 -4.39 10.86
CA SER A 210 12.33 -5.56 10.94
C SER A 210 10.86 -5.14 11.03
N GLY A 211 10.54 -4.09 11.79
CA GLY A 211 9.19 -3.52 11.84
C GLY A 211 8.73 -2.94 10.51
N TYR A 212 9.61 -2.26 9.77
CA TYR A 212 9.27 -1.82 8.40
C TYR A 212 8.95 -2.98 7.46
N ASN A 213 9.59 -4.15 7.62
CA ASN A 213 9.23 -5.32 6.83
C ASN A 213 7.83 -5.82 7.17
N ILE A 214 7.45 -5.84 8.46
CA ILE A 214 6.09 -6.20 8.90
C ILE A 214 5.05 -5.22 8.35
N ILE A 215 5.36 -3.92 8.36
CA ILE A 215 4.49 -2.90 7.76
C ILE A 215 4.35 -3.13 6.24
N ASN A 216 5.43 -3.49 5.55
CA ASN A 216 5.37 -3.79 4.13
C ASN A 216 4.49 -5.02 3.86
N ASP A 217 4.57 -6.04 4.72
CA ASP A 217 3.68 -7.20 4.66
C ASP A 217 2.23 -6.77 4.90
N TRP A 218 1.95 -5.87 5.86
CA TRP A 218 0.61 -5.30 6.09
C TRP A 218 0.03 -4.58 4.85
N TYR A 219 0.85 -3.88 4.06
CA TYR A 219 0.42 -3.26 2.81
C TYR A 219 0.03 -4.28 1.72
N GLU A 220 0.57 -5.49 1.78
CA GLU A 220 0.19 -6.58 0.87
C GLU A 220 -1.21 -7.14 1.19
N THR A 221 -1.83 -6.69 2.28
CA THR A 221 -3.10 -7.19 2.81
C THR A 221 -4.25 -6.19 2.61
N ASP A 222 -5.48 -6.67 2.74
CA ASP A 222 -6.67 -5.79 2.80
C ASP A 222 -6.78 -5.00 4.10
N LEU A 223 -5.98 -5.33 5.12
CA LEU A 223 -6.03 -4.69 6.43
C LEU A 223 -5.69 -3.20 6.35
N MET A 224 -4.98 -2.74 5.31
CA MET A 224 -4.70 -1.33 5.09
C MET A 224 -5.93 -0.46 4.79
N MET A 225 -7.04 -1.09 4.41
CA MET A 225 -8.34 -0.45 4.20
C MET A 225 -9.33 -0.70 5.34
N ILE A 226 -8.90 -1.36 6.42
CA ILE A 226 -9.74 -1.72 7.56
C ILE A 226 -9.25 -1.04 8.84
N PHE A 227 -7.94 -1.03 9.08
CA PHE A 227 -7.34 -0.48 10.28
C PHE A 227 -6.69 0.87 10.05
N LYS A 228 -6.68 1.70 11.11
CA LYS A 228 -6.00 3.00 11.07
C LYS A 228 -4.48 2.78 11.11
N PRO A 229 -3.69 3.61 10.40
CA PRO A 229 -2.23 3.48 10.39
C PRO A 229 -1.60 3.56 11.78
N ASN A 230 -2.11 4.41 12.67
CA ASN A 230 -1.58 4.54 14.04
C ASN A 230 -1.77 3.26 14.87
N ASP A 231 -2.92 2.61 14.76
CA ASP A 231 -3.23 1.37 15.48
C ASP A 231 -2.32 0.23 15.00
N VAL A 232 -2.10 0.18 13.69
CA VAL A 232 -1.17 -0.78 13.07
C VAL A 232 0.26 -0.52 13.54
N ALA A 233 0.70 0.74 13.59
CA ALA A 233 2.03 1.10 14.07
C ALA A 233 2.28 0.63 15.51
N LEU A 234 1.34 0.88 16.43
CA LEU A 234 1.41 0.36 17.81
C LEU A 234 1.48 -1.17 17.84
N GLY A 235 0.70 -1.82 16.98
CA GLY A 235 0.77 -3.27 16.85
C GLY A 235 2.14 -3.77 16.38
N VAL A 236 2.77 -3.09 15.43
CA VAL A 236 4.12 -3.47 15.00
C VAL A 236 5.15 -3.27 16.13
N VAL A 237 5.00 -2.23 16.97
CA VAL A 237 5.86 -2.07 18.16
C VAL A 237 5.74 -3.27 19.11
N GLU A 238 4.54 -3.78 19.39
CA GLU A 238 4.40 -4.96 20.25
C GLU A 238 5.12 -6.19 19.65
N VAL A 239 5.02 -6.39 18.33
CA VAL A 239 5.71 -7.51 17.67
C VAL A 239 7.22 -7.35 17.73
N CYS A 240 7.71 -6.11 17.59
CA CYS A 240 9.12 -5.78 17.63
C CYS A 240 9.70 -5.73 19.06
N CYS A 241 8.87 -5.52 20.08
CA CYS A 241 9.33 -5.46 21.45
C CYS A 241 9.63 -6.88 21.98
N GLY A 242 10.82 -7.07 22.54
CA GLY A 242 11.19 -8.36 23.14
C GLY A 242 10.50 -8.62 24.49
N ASN A 243 10.06 -7.56 25.18
CA ASN A 243 9.47 -7.64 26.51
C ASN A 243 8.02 -7.12 26.51
N LYS A 244 7.07 -8.06 26.53
CA LYS A 244 5.63 -7.77 26.48
C LYS A 244 5.10 -7.10 27.74
N ASP A 245 5.73 -7.33 28.88
CA ASP A 245 5.29 -6.75 30.16
C ASP A 245 5.59 -5.25 30.17
N ILE A 246 6.82 -4.87 29.79
CA ILE A 246 7.21 -3.45 29.64
C ILE A 246 6.35 -2.76 28.57
N PHE A 247 6.05 -3.44 27.46
CA PHE A 247 5.17 -2.88 26.44
C PHE A 247 3.73 -2.67 26.94
N SER A 248 3.20 -3.59 27.74
CA SER A 248 1.86 -3.46 28.32
C SER A 248 1.78 -2.25 29.26
N GLU A 249 2.84 -1.99 30.03
CA GLU A 249 2.96 -0.81 30.88
C GLU A 249 3.11 0.48 30.07
N PHE A 250 3.94 0.46 29.01
CA PHE A 250 4.07 1.58 28.07
C PHE A 250 2.72 1.93 27.43
N LEU A 251 2.00 0.90 26.96
CA LEU A 251 0.68 1.06 26.36
C LEU A 251 -0.32 1.59 27.38
N PHE A 252 -0.28 1.13 28.64
CA PHE A 252 -1.12 1.66 29.70
C PHE A 252 -0.85 3.14 29.95
N ASP A 253 0.41 3.57 30.02
CA ASP A 253 0.76 5.00 30.21
C ASP A 253 0.39 5.86 28.99
N TYR A 254 0.44 5.29 27.78
CA TYR A 254 0.05 5.96 26.54
C TYR A 254 -1.49 6.06 26.41
N VAL A 255 -2.22 4.99 26.69
CA VAL A 255 -3.70 4.90 26.64
C VAL A 255 -4.33 5.58 27.87
N ALA A 256 -3.68 5.65 29.02
CA ALA A 256 -4.15 6.48 30.13
C ALA A 256 -4.19 7.97 29.76
N LYS A 257 -3.40 8.39 28.75
CA LYS A 257 -3.49 9.71 28.12
C LYS A 257 -4.56 9.79 27.01
N LYS A 258 -5.15 8.66 26.58
CA LYS A 258 -6.19 8.52 25.53
C LYS A 258 -7.13 7.32 25.79
N ASP A 259 -8.33 7.57 26.32
CA ASP A 259 -9.45 6.62 26.57
C ASP A 259 -9.20 5.08 26.49
N ILE A 260 -9.53 4.37 27.58
CA ILE A 260 -9.43 2.91 27.80
C ILE A 260 -9.99 2.03 26.65
N ILE A 261 -10.93 2.54 25.86
CA ILE A 261 -11.58 1.85 24.72
C ILE A 261 -10.58 1.54 23.59
N GLU A 262 -9.41 2.20 23.54
CA GLU A 262 -8.36 1.93 22.55
C GLU A 262 -7.58 0.63 22.84
N HIS A 263 -7.48 0.20 24.11
CA HIS A 263 -6.63 -0.94 24.52
C HIS A 263 -7.08 -2.30 23.95
N GLU A 264 -8.35 -2.68 24.13
CA GLU A 264 -8.88 -3.95 23.61
C GLU A 264 -8.91 -4.00 22.07
N LYS A 265 -9.12 -2.85 21.43
CA LYS A 265 -9.09 -2.72 19.97
C LYS A 265 -7.67 -2.97 19.44
N ILE A 266 -6.66 -2.40 20.06
CA ILE A 266 -5.24 -2.59 19.68
C ILE A 266 -4.86 -4.07 19.81
N ILE A 267 -5.21 -4.74 20.91
CA ILE A 267 -4.96 -6.18 21.12
C ILE A 267 -5.63 -7.06 20.04
N ASN A 268 -6.86 -6.71 19.64
CA ASN A 268 -7.57 -7.43 18.59
C ASN A 268 -6.95 -7.21 17.20
N ILE A 269 -6.53 -5.99 16.88
CA ILE A 269 -5.81 -5.65 15.64
C ILE A 269 -4.52 -6.47 15.54
N LEU A 270 -3.79 -6.57 16.64
CA LEU A 270 -2.55 -7.31 16.75
C LEU A 270 -2.68 -8.80 16.54
N THR A 271 -3.70 -9.41 17.14
CA THR A 271 -4.03 -10.82 16.93
C THR A 271 -4.38 -11.05 15.47
N GLN A 272 -5.19 -10.18 14.87
CA GLN A 272 -5.57 -10.27 13.47
C GLN A 272 -4.39 -10.08 12.50
N ILE A 273 -3.47 -9.15 12.77
CA ILE A 273 -2.25 -8.99 11.96
C ILE A 273 -1.36 -10.23 12.07
N LYS A 274 -1.15 -10.76 13.28
CA LYS A 274 -0.35 -11.97 13.50
C LYS A 274 -0.96 -13.21 12.83
N ASP A 275 -2.28 -13.37 12.91
CA ASP A 275 -3.00 -14.47 12.27
C ASP A 275 -3.01 -14.33 10.74
N PHE A 276 -3.15 -13.10 10.25
CA PHE A 276 -3.09 -12.81 8.82
C PHE A 276 -1.70 -13.09 8.24
N ILE A 277 -0.63 -12.65 8.89
CA ILE A 277 0.77 -12.95 8.48
C ILE A 277 0.99 -14.46 8.41
N LYS A 278 0.46 -15.23 9.38
CA LYS A 278 0.55 -16.70 9.37
C LYS A 278 -0.24 -17.36 8.24
N GLN A 279 -1.35 -16.77 7.81
CA GLN A 279 -2.22 -17.32 6.77
C GLN A 279 -1.70 -17.02 5.34
N GLU A 280 -1.17 -15.82 5.07
CA GLU A 280 -0.75 -15.42 3.71
C GLU A 280 0.60 -15.97 3.26
N MET A 281 1.50 -16.38 4.16
CA MET A 281 2.76 -17.05 3.78
C MET A 281 2.56 -18.36 3.01
N ASN A 282 1.33 -18.87 2.90
CA ASN A 282 0.99 -20.08 2.16
C ASN A 282 0.54 -19.85 0.70
N VAL A 283 0.46 -18.60 0.21
CA VAL A 283 -0.06 -18.31 -1.13
C VAL A 283 0.95 -17.54 -1.99
N SER A 284 1.93 -18.25 -2.55
CA SER A 284 2.71 -17.71 -3.66
C SER A 284 2.91 -18.77 -4.73
N GLY A 285 2.31 -18.57 -5.91
CA GLY A 285 2.53 -19.40 -7.09
C GLY A 285 2.85 -18.51 -8.29
N VAL A 286 4.12 -18.47 -8.71
CA VAL A 286 4.55 -17.81 -9.97
C VAL A 286 3.78 -18.36 -11.18
N ASP A 287 3.36 -19.62 -11.11
CA ASP A 287 2.55 -20.28 -12.14
C ASP A 287 1.14 -19.69 -12.27
N ASN A 288 0.56 -19.19 -11.17
CA ASN A 288 -0.75 -18.53 -11.20
C ASN A 288 -0.68 -17.18 -11.91
N LEU A 289 0.44 -16.45 -11.82
CA LEU A 289 0.56 -15.12 -12.42
C LEU A 289 0.46 -15.19 -13.96
N LYS A 290 1.22 -16.08 -14.60
CA LYS A 290 1.19 -16.24 -16.07
C LYS A 290 -0.19 -16.68 -16.57
N PHE A 291 -0.85 -17.57 -15.80
CA PHE A 291 -2.20 -18.02 -16.10
C PHE A 291 -3.19 -16.86 -16.10
N PHE A 292 -3.17 -16.01 -15.05
CA PHE A 292 -4.04 -14.85 -14.98
C PHE A 292 -3.67 -13.77 -16.00
N GLU A 293 -2.38 -13.50 -16.23
CA GLU A 293 -1.95 -12.55 -17.27
C GLU A 293 -2.50 -12.93 -18.64
N SER A 294 -2.40 -14.21 -19.02
CA SER A 294 -2.94 -14.71 -20.30
C SER A 294 -4.45 -14.48 -20.41
N ARG A 295 -5.20 -14.68 -19.32
CA ARG A 295 -6.65 -14.42 -19.28
C ARG A 295 -6.97 -12.93 -19.35
N ILE A 296 -6.24 -12.09 -18.62
CA ILE A 296 -6.41 -10.62 -18.65
C ILE A 296 -6.15 -10.10 -20.06
N ASP A 297 -5.07 -10.55 -20.71
CA ASP A 297 -4.74 -10.14 -22.08
C ASP A 297 -5.82 -10.57 -23.08
N ALA A 298 -6.40 -11.77 -22.90
CA ALA A 298 -7.47 -12.27 -23.76
C ALA A 298 -8.80 -11.50 -23.61
N CYS A 299 -9.11 -10.98 -22.42
CA CYS A 299 -10.35 -10.25 -22.13
C CYS A 299 -10.14 -8.74 -21.92
N ARG A 300 -9.00 -8.19 -22.34
CA ARG A 300 -8.63 -6.79 -22.13
C ARG A 300 -9.66 -5.87 -22.79
N ASN A 301 -10.19 -4.93 -22.02
CA ASN A 301 -11.24 -4.03 -22.47
C ASN A 301 -10.82 -3.24 -23.73
N PRO A 302 -11.51 -3.41 -24.88
CA PRO A 302 -11.23 -2.69 -26.11
C PRO A 302 -11.23 -1.17 -25.98
N LYS A 303 -12.07 -0.63 -25.08
CA LYS A 303 -12.20 0.81 -24.86
C LYS A 303 -10.96 1.43 -24.22
N TYR A 304 -10.18 0.66 -23.46
CA TYR A 304 -9.00 1.15 -22.73
C TYR A 304 -7.70 0.53 -23.27
N ASN A 305 -7.75 -0.13 -24.42
CA ASN A 305 -6.59 -0.70 -25.08
C ASN A 305 -6.16 0.18 -26.27
N PRO A 306 -5.02 0.91 -26.19
CA PRO A 306 -4.56 1.79 -27.26
C PRO A 306 -4.34 1.10 -28.62
N GLN A 307 -4.12 -0.23 -28.61
CA GLN A 307 -3.90 -1.02 -29.81
C GLN A 307 -5.21 -1.45 -30.49
N HIS A 308 -6.35 -1.31 -29.81
CA HIS A 308 -7.64 -1.75 -30.32
C HIS A 308 -8.34 -0.64 -31.12
N GLU A 309 -9.02 -1.00 -32.20
CA GLU A 309 -9.70 -0.06 -33.13
C GLU A 309 -10.76 0.82 -32.43
N VAL A 310 -11.52 0.21 -31.50
CA VAL A 310 -12.47 0.91 -30.62
C VAL A 310 -11.83 2.11 -29.90
N TYR A 311 -10.67 1.92 -29.26
CA TYR A 311 -9.96 3.02 -28.60
C TYR A 311 -9.55 4.12 -29.58
N GLN A 312 -9.00 3.72 -30.74
CA GLN A 312 -8.53 4.67 -31.74
C GLN A 312 -9.68 5.49 -32.33
N SER A 313 -10.85 4.87 -32.50
CA SER A 313 -12.06 5.53 -32.97
C SER A 313 -12.56 6.56 -31.97
N PHE A 314 -12.64 6.19 -30.67
CA PHE A 314 -13.03 7.13 -29.62
C PHE A 314 -12.04 8.30 -29.48
N LYS A 315 -10.73 8.01 -29.56
CA LYS A 315 -9.70 9.05 -29.49
C LYS A 315 -9.83 10.02 -30.66
N LYS A 316 -10.03 9.51 -31.88
CA LYS A 316 -10.22 10.33 -33.07
C LYS A 316 -11.45 11.24 -32.95
N GLU A 317 -12.57 10.70 -32.47
CA GLU A 317 -13.80 11.50 -32.25
C GLU A 317 -13.58 12.60 -31.19
N TYR A 318 -12.83 12.29 -30.13
CA TYR A 318 -12.50 13.27 -29.09
C TYR A 318 -11.58 14.38 -29.63
N ASP A 319 -10.52 14.00 -30.36
CA ASP A 319 -9.57 14.95 -30.96
C ASP A 319 -10.28 15.83 -32.01
N GLU A 320 -11.19 15.27 -32.81
CA GLU A 320 -12.03 16.02 -33.76
C GLU A 320 -12.96 17.00 -33.05
N LYS A 321 -13.58 16.61 -31.93
CA LYS A 321 -14.40 17.54 -31.13
C LYS A 321 -13.55 18.67 -30.57
N PHE A 322 -12.37 18.37 -30.02
CA PHE A 322 -11.49 19.35 -29.40
C PHE A 322 -10.95 20.36 -30.43
N ASN A 323 -10.54 19.88 -31.61
CA ASN A 323 -10.04 20.75 -32.70
C ASN A 323 -11.13 21.61 -33.35
N ASN A 324 -12.42 21.36 -33.08
CA ASN A 324 -13.52 22.20 -33.54
C ASN A 324 -13.89 23.32 -32.53
N PHE A 325 -13.15 23.45 -31.42
CA PHE A 325 -13.31 24.53 -30.44
C PHE A 325 -12.24 25.62 -30.53
N ASP A 326 -11.26 25.49 -31.44
CA ASP A 326 -10.34 26.55 -31.89
C ASP A 326 -10.85 27.18 -33.19
#